data_AF-A0A5C7HB44-F1
#
_entry.id   AF-A0A5C7HB44-F1
#
_cell.length_a   1.000
_cell.length_b   1.000
_cell.length_c   1.000
_cell.angle_alpha   90.00
_cell.angle_beta   90.00
_cell.angle_gamma   90.00
#
_symmetry.space_group_name_H-M   'P 1'
#
loop_
_entity.id
_entity.type
_entity.pdbx_description
1 polymer ?
#
loop_
_entity_poly.entity_id
_entity_poly.type
_entity_poly.pdbx_seq_one_letter_code
_entity_poly.pdbx_strand_id
1 'polypeptide(L)'
;MTEKGLIPETNSYTSLIAGFSRIGEMKKAWKLFNEMQWRGCSPNAVTYTCVIDGFCKLQLMDIARSLVDEMNRNNITPDVVTYNTLMAWYQRLGDFEKAHNLFIEMKKSGILPDDIICRTLGLHAGENN
;
A
#
# COMPACT_ATOMS: atom_id res chain seq x y z
N MET A 1 -0.55 -37.77 -17.36
CA MET A 1 -0.71 -37.40 -15.93
C MET A 1 -1.42 -36.07 -15.92
N THR A 2 -2.61 -36.02 -15.35
CA THR A 2 -3.50 -34.85 -15.42
C THR A 2 -2.88 -33.69 -14.66
N GLU A 3 -2.33 -32.73 -15.40
CA GLU A 3 -1.92 -31.42 -14.94
C GLU A 3 -3.18 -30.69 -14.45
N LYS A 4 -3.57 -30.96 -13.21
CA LYS A 4 -4.59 -30.17 -12.53
C LYS A 4 -3.99 -28.80 -12.32
N GLY A 5 -4.24 -27.90 -13.27
CA GLY A 5 -4.04 -26.47 -13.12
C GLY A 5 -4.84 -26.00 -11.92
N LEU A 6 -4.21 -26.06 -10.75
CA LEU A 6 -4.69 -25.40 -9.55
C LEU A 6 -4.69 -23.92 -9.90
N ILE A 7 -5.87 -23.38 -10.16
CA ILE A 7 -6.07 -21.93 -10.23
C ILE A 7 -5.51 -21.42 -8.91
N PRO A 8 -4.39 -20.67 -8.89
CA PRO A 8 -3.86 -20.18 -7.64
C PRO A 8 -4.94 -19.26 -7.08
N GLU A 9 -5.55 -19.68 -5.97
CA GLU A 9 -6.51 -18.85 -5.27
C GLU A 9 -5.84 -17.52 -4.87
N THR A 10 -6.63 -16.47 -4.67
CA THR A 10 -6.18 -15.12 -4.29
C THR A 10 -5.05 -15.15 -3.25
N ASN A 11 -5.14 -16.04 -2.25
CA ASN A 11 -4.15 -16.21 -1.19
C ASN A 11 -2.75 -16.63 -1.68
N SER A 12 -2.67 -17.48 -2.70
CA SER A 12 -1.40 -17.94 -3.29
C SER A 12 -0.70 -16.79 -4.02
N TYR A 13 -1.45 -16.00 -4.79
CA TYR A 13 -0.91 -14.78 -5.42
C TYR A 13 -0.45 -13.78 -4.38
N THR A 14 -1.28 -13.46 -3.38
CA THR A 14 -0.93 -12.53 -2.30
C THR A 14 0.35 -12.94 -1.60
N SER A 15 0.50 -14.23 -1.27
CA SER A 15 1.69 -14.75 -0.58
C SER A 15 2.96 -14.62 -1.42
N LEU A 16 2.89 -14.95 -2.71
CA LEU A 16 4.03 -14.82 -3.62
C LEU A 16 4.40 -13.35 -3.87
N ILE A 17 3.40 -12.49 -4.09
CA ILE A 17 3.59 -11.04 -4.28
C ILE A 17 4.24 -10.42 -3.03
N ALA A 18 3.73 -10.74 -1.85
CA ALA A 18 4.29 -10.29 -0.58
C ALA A 18 5.73 -10.77 -0.40
N GLY A 19 6.01 -12.05 -0.71
CA GLY A 19 7.35 -12.61 -0.66
C GLY A 19 8.34 -11.90 -1.58
N PHE A 20 7.98 -11.70 -2.86
CA PHE A 20 8.83 -11.02 -3.83
C PHE A 20 9.02 -9.53 -3.51
N SER A 21 7.97 -8.83 -3.07
CA SER A 21 8.08 -7.43 -2.62
C SER A 21 9.05 -7.31 -1.44
N ARG A 22 8.97 -8.23 -0.47
CA ARG A 22 9.82 -8.20 0.73
C ARG A 22 11.31 -8.42 0.45
N ILE A 23 11.65 -9.22 -0.57
CA ILE A 23 13.04 -9.45 -1.00
C ILE A 23 13.52 -8.45 -2.06
N GLY A 24 12.72 -7.43 -2.39
CA GLY A 24 13.06 -6.39 -3.36
C GLY A 24 12.92 -6.80 -4.84
N GLU A 25 12.38 -7.99 -5.11
CA GLU A 25 12.17 -8.52 -6.46
C GLU A 25 10.89 -7.96 -7.08
N MET A 26 10.80 -6.63 -7.12
CA MET A 26 9.56 -5.93 -7.44
C MET A 26 9.07 -6.15 -8.87
N LYS A 27 9.99 -6.45 -9.81
CA LYS A 27 9.61 -6.85 -11.18
C LYS A 27 8.78 -8.13 -11.20
N LYS A 28 9.15 -9.12 -10.38
CA LYS A 28 8.42 -10.40 -10.25
C LYS A 28 7.10 -10.18 -9.51
N ALA A 29 7.12 -9.42 -8.40
CA ALA A 29 5.92 -9.06 -7.66
C ALA A 29 4.89 -8.34 -8.55
N TRP A 30 5.33 -7.36 -9.34
CA TRP A 30 4.46 -6.61 -10.25
C TRP A 30 3.91 -7.47 -11.39
N LYS A 31 4.72 -8.37 -11.95
CA LYS A 31 4.24 -9.32 -12.97
C LYS A 31 3.12 -10.19 -12.42
N LEU A 32 3.28 -10.74 -11.21
CA LEU A 32 2.26 -11.57 -10.57
C LEU A 32 1.01 -10.77 -10.20
N PHE A 33 1.17 -9.51 -9.78
CA PHE A 33 0.04 -8.62 -9.50
C PHE A 33 -0.82 -8.37 -10.75
N ASN A 34 -0.19 -8.06 -11.88
CA ASN A 34 -0.91 -7.88 -13.15
C ASN A 34 -1.52 -9.19 -13.66
N GLU A 35 -0.81 -10.30 -13.53
CA GLU A 35 -1.33 -11.63 -13.90
C GLU A 35 -2.57 -12.00 -13.07
N MET A 36 -2.54 -11.73 -11.78
CA MET A 36 -3.67 -11.93 -10.86
C MET A 36 -4.92 -11.18 -11.36
N GLN A 37 -4.78 -9.89 -11.68
CA GLN A 37 -5.87 -9.08 -12.22
C GLN A 37 -6.37 -9.59 -13.58
N TRP A 38 -5.46 -9.91 -14.50
CA TRP A 38 -5.79 -10.40 -15.83
C TRP A 38 -6.56 -11.72 -15.81
N ARG A 39 -6.28 -12.60 -14.82
CA ARG A 39 -7.00 -13.86 -14.61
C ARG A 39 -8.34 -13.68 -13.88
N GLY A 40 -8.75 -12.45 -13.56
CA GLY A 40 -9.97 -12.16 -12.82
C GLY A 40 -9.88 -12.46 -11.33
N CYS A 41 -8.67 -12.66 -10.79
CA CYS A 41 -8.47 -12.75 -9.34
C CYS A 41 -8.37 -11.33 -8.78
N SER A 42 -9.36 -10.89 -8.00
CA SER A 42 -9.34 -9.55 -7.42
C SER A 42 -8.27 -9.43 -6.32
N PRO A 43 -7.30 -8.50 -6.43
CA PRO A 43 -6.38 -8.23 -5.34
C PRO A 43 -7.15 -7.71 -4.12
N ASN A 44 -6.70 -8.07 -2.91
CA ASN A 44 -7.27 -7.57 -1.67
C ASN A 44 -6.38 -6.46 -1.09
N ALA A 45 -6.81 -5.86 0.03
CA ALA A 45 -6.05 -4.80 0.70
C ALA A 45 -4.59 -5.21 0.97
N VAL A 46 -4.36 -6.42 1.49
CA VAL A 46 -3.01 -6.94 1.78
C VAL A 46 -2.13 -7.01 0.53
N THR A 47 -2.68 -7.49 -0.60
CA THR A 47 -1.94 -7.53 -1.86
C THR A 47 -1.50 -6.13 -2.29
N TYR A 48 -2.41 -5.15 -2.22
CA TYR A 48 -2.10 -3.76 -2.55
C TYR A 48 -1.06 -3.15 -1.61
N THR A 49 -1.23 -3.28 -0.29
CA THR A 49 -0.27 -2.75 0.69
C THR A 49 1.13 -3.29 0.45
N CYS A 50 1.26 -4.57 0.08
CA CYS A 50 2.55 -5.19 -0.23
C CYS A 50 3.21 -4.61 -1.49
N VAL A 51 2.46 -4.36 -2.56
CA VAL A 51 3.04 -3.74 -3.77
C VAL A 51 3.32 -2.26 -3.57
N ILE A 52 2.48 -1.54 -2.82
CA ILE A 52 2.68 -0.13 -2.45
C ILE A 52 3.98 0.02 -1.66
N ASP A 53 4.17 -0.76 -0.59
CA ASP A 53 5.42 -0.73 0.20
C ASP A 53 6.65 -1.04 -0.66
N GLY A 54 6.53 -2.00 -1.58
CA GLY A 54 7.58 -2.34 -2.55
C GLY A 54 7.96 -1.17 -3.45
N PHE A 55 6.98 -0.44 -4.01
CA PHE A 55 7.25 0.74 -4.84
C PHE A 55 7.79 1.92 -4.02
N CYS A 56 7.29 2.12 -2.80
CA CYS A 56 7.81 3.13 -1.90
C CYS A 56 9.30 2.90 -1.57
N LYS A 57 9.71 1.64 -1.34
CA LYS A 57 11.12 1.25 -1.13
C LYS A 57 12.01 1.55 -2.34
N LEU A 58 11.45 1.52 -3.53
CA LEU A 58 12.11 1.91 -4.78
C LEU A 58 12.05 3.43 -5.05
N GLN A 59 11.48 4.21 -4.12
CA GLN A 59 11.23 5.65 -4.25
C GLN A 59 10.31 6.02 -5.44
N LEU A 60 9.51 5.07 -5.91
CA LEU A 60 8.55 5.26 -7.00
C LEU A 60 7.19 5.69 -6.44
N MET A 61 7.16 6.84 -5.76
CA MET A 61 6.00 7.32 -5.01
C MET A 61 4.77 7.61 -5.88
N ASP A 62 4.96 8.05 -7.12
CA ASP A 62 3.85 8.29 -8.05
C ASP A 62 3.09 7.00 -8.37
N ILE A 63 3.83 5.89 -8.56
CA ILE A 63 3.23 4.56 -8.76
C ILE A 63 2.53 4.11 -7.48
N ALA A 64 3.19 4.25 -6.33
CA ALA A 64 2.61 3.87 -5.04
C ALA A 64 1.30 4.63 -4.73
N ARG A 65 1.22 5.94 -5.06
CA ARG A 65 -0.01 6.73 -4.92
C ARG A 65 -1.10 6.27 -5.90
N SER A 66 -0.73 6.02 -7.15
CA SER A 66 -1.70 5.58 -8.17
C SER A 66 -2.37 4.25 -7.79
N LEU A 67 -1.67 3.39 -7.06
CA LEU A 67 -2.20 2.13 -6.53
C LEU A 67 -3.23 2.35 -5.41
N VAL A 68 -3.06 3.38 -4.56
CA VAL A 68 -4.10 3.75 -3.58
C VAL A 68 -5.35 4.28 -4.28
N ASP A 69 -5.18 5.06 -5.34
CA ASP A 69 -6.32 5.53 -6.14
C ASP A 69 -7.01 4.36 -6.86
N GLU A 70 -6.26 3.35 -7.31
CA GLU A 70 -6.80 2.09 -7.83
C GLU A 70 -7.57 1.29 -6.77
N MET A 71 -7.06 1.18 -5.54
CA MET A 71 -7.79 0.55 -4.42
C MET A 71 -9.16 1.21 -4.23
N ASN A 72 -9.18 2.53 -4.12
CA ASN A 72 -10.42 3.29 -3.93
C ASN A 72 -11.41 3.10 -5.09
N ARG A 73 -10.93 3.14 -6.35
CA ARG A 73 -11.77 2.88 -7.54
C ARG A 73 -12.34 1.46 -7.57
N ASN A 74 -11.62 0.50 -7.00
CA ASN A 74 -12.04 -0.89 -6.90
C ASN A 74 -12.87 -1.18 -5.63
N ASN A 75 -13.29 -0.14 -4.88
CA ASN A 75 -14.01 -0.26 -3.60
C ASN A 75 -13.25 -1.07 -2.55
N ILE A 76 -11.92 -1.07 -2.61
CA ILE A 76 -11.04 -1.67 -1.61
C ILE A 76 -10.55 -0.55 -0.71
N THR A 77 -10.98 -0.54 0.54
CA THR A 77 -10.57 0.48 1.50
C THR A 77 -9.09 0.33 1.84
N PRO A 78 -8.24 1.34 1.61
CA PRO A 78 -6.88 1.35 2.12
C PRO A 78 -6.91 1.31 3.65
N ASP A 79 -6.07 0.48 4.25
CA ASP A 79 -5.99 0.38 5.70
C ASP A 79 -5.06 1.44 6.30
N VAL A 80 -5.05 1.54 7.63
CA VAL A 80 -4.12 2.41 8.39
C VAL A 80 -2.67 2.16 7.97
N VAL A 81 -2.30 0.89 7.77
CA VAL A 81 -0.92 0.50 7.39
C VAL A 81 -0.51 1.11 6.05
N THR A 82 -1.41 1.14 5.07
CA THR A 82 -1.18 1.70 3.74
C THR A 82 -0.93 3.21 3.83
N TYR A 83 -1.78 3.92 4.57
CA TYR A 83 -1.62 5.36 4.81
C TYR A 83 -0.34 5.68 5.58
N ASN A 84 -0.04 4.92 6.65
CA ASN A 84 1.19 5.05 7.43
C ASN A 84 2.44 4.91 6.57
N THR A 85 2.45 3.88 5.72
CA THR A 85 3.57 3.57 4.84
C THR A 85 3.84 4.75 3.91
N LEU A 86 2.82 5.22 3.18
CA LEU A 86 2.98 6.35 2.27
C LEU A 86 3.42 7.63 2.98
N MET A 87 2.79 7.97 4.10
CA MET A 87 3.15 9.17 4.87
C MET A 87 4.60 9.14 5.34
N ALA A 88 5.03 8.02 5.92
CA ALA A 88 6.42 7.86 6.37
C ALA A 88 7.41 8.00 5.21
N TRP A 89 7.09 7.46 4.04
CA TRP A 89 7.95 7.60 2.86
C TRP A 89 7.99 9.02 2.30
N TYR A 90 6.86 9.73 2.21
CA TYR A 90 6.83 11.12 1.79
C TYR A 90 7.67 12.02 2.70
N GLN A 91 7.62 11.80 4.02
CA GLN A 91 8.45 12.55 4.96
C GLN A 91 9.94 12.26 4.82
N ARG A 92 10.31 10.99 4.61
CA ARG A 92 11.71 10.62 4.36
C ARG A 92 12.26 11.25 3.09
N LEU A 93 11.40 11.55 2.13
CA LEU A 93 11.73 12.26 0.89
C LEU A 93 11.61 13.80 1.03
N GLY A 94 11.21 14.32 2.19
CA GLY A 94 11.04 15.75 2.47
C GLY A 94 9.74 16.36 1.95
N ASP A 95 8.82 15.56 1.42
CA ASP A 95 7.54 16.01 0.87
C ASP A 95 6.45 16.03 1.96
N PHE A 96 6.60 16.95 2.91
CA PHE A 96 5.69 17.08 4.06
C PHE A 96 4.27 17.49 3.66
N GLU A 97 4.13 18.22 2.55
CA GLU A 97 2.82 18.65 2.03
C GLU A 97 1.99 17.42 1.62
N LYS A 98 2.56 16.50 0.84
CA LYS A 98 1.85 15.27 0.46
C LYS A 98 1.57 14.37 1.65
N ALA A 99 2.49 14.29 2.63
CA ALA A 99 2.23 13.56 3.86
C ALA A 99 1.04 14.16 4.65
N HIS A 100 0.94 15.49 4.74
CA HIS A 100 -0.18 16.15 5.40
C HIS A 100 -1.50 15.99 4.64
N ASN A 101 -1.47 16.06 3.31
CA ASN A 101 -2.66 15.83 2.48
C ASN A 101 -3.21 14.41 2.65
N LEU A 102 -2.33 13.40 2.73
CA LEU A 102 -2.71 12.02 3.04
C LEU A 102 -3.37 11.88 4.41
N PHE A 103 -2.89 12.59 5.42
CA PHE A 103 -3.49 12.58 6.75
C PHE A 103 -4.93 13.13 6.75
N ILE A 104 -5.16 14.22 6.02
CA ILE A 104 -6.50 14.79 5.86
C ILE A 104 -7.42 13.81 5.12
N GLU A 105 -6.91 13.17 4.06
CA GLU A 105 -7.64 12.14 3.32
C GLU A 105 -8.04 10.97 4.22
N MET A 106 -7.10 10.43 4.99
CA MET A 106 -7.33 9.34 5.94
C MET A 106 -8.47 9.67 6.92
N LYS A 107 -8.46 10.88 7.51
CA LYS A 107 -9.53 11.35 8.40
C LYS A 107 -10.88 11.47 7.69
N LYS A 108 -10.89 12.00 6.46
CA LYS A 108 -12.12 12.13 5.66
C LYS A 108 -12.71 10.76 5.29
N SER A 109 -11.85 9.76 5.09
CA SER A 109 -12.26 8.37 4.87
C SER A 109 -12.73 7.66 6.14
N GLY A 110 -12.79 8.35 7.29
CA GLY A 110 -13.25 7.80 8.57
C GLY A 110 -12.23 6.91 9.27
N ILE A 111 -10.98 6.87 8.79
CA ILE A 111 -9.91 6.07 9.37
C ILE A 111 -9.21 6.90 10.44
N LEU A 112 -9.15 6.37 11.65
CA LEU A 112 -8.51 7.05 12.78
C LEU A 112 -6.98 6.96 12.66
N PRO A 113 -6.26 8.09 12.70
CA PRO A 113 -4.81 8.08 12.80
C PRO A 113 -4.35 7.35 14.05
N ASP A 114 -3.31 6.54 13.92
CA ASP A 114 -2.63 5.97 15.08
C ASP A 114 -1.60 6.94 15.66
N ASP A 115 -1.06 6.60 16.83
CA ASP A 115 -0.05 7.40 17.51
C ASP A 115 1.23 7.56 16.66
N ILE A 116 1.51 6.57 15.81
CA ILE A 116 2.64 6.60 14.88
C ILE A 116 2.46 7.75 13.89
N ILE A 117 1.30 7.92 13.25
CA ILE A 117 1.04 9.02 12.31
C ILE A 117 1.14 10.38 13.00
N CYS A 118 0.54 10.52 14.19
CA CYS A 118 0.58 11.78 14.94
C CYS A 118 2.02 12.21 15.25
N ARG A 119 2.86 11.27 15.70
CA ARG A 119 4.29 11.50 15.91
C ARG A 119 5.03 11.78 14.60
N THR A 120 4.73 11.00 13.57
CA THR A 120 5.32 11.09 12.22
C THR A 120 5.13 12.51 11.69
N LEU A 121 3.91 13.07 11.73
CA LEU A 121 3.60 14.43 11.28
C LEU A 121 4.11 15.56 12.19
N GLY A 122 4.79 15.24 13.31
CA GLY A 122 5.18 16.25 14.29
C GLY A 122 3.98 16.93 14.97
N LEU A 123 2.79 16.32 14.90
CA LEU A 123 1.59 16.77 15.61
C LEU A 123 1.63 16.35 17.08
N HIS A 124 2.80 16.42 17.73
CA HIS A 124 2.77 16.60 19.17
C HIS A 124 1.96 17.85 19.40
N ALA A 125 0.79 17.66 19.99
CA ALA A 125 0.03 18.71 20.62
C ALA A 125 1.06 19.57 21.35
N GLY A 126 1.24 20.80 20.85
CA GLY A 126 1.87 21.84 21.64
C GLY A 126 1.19 21.79 22.99
N GLU A 127 1.98 21.34 23.96
CA GLU A 127 1.63 21.24 25.34
C GLU A 127 1.00 22.55 25.77
N ASN A 128 -0.11 22.45 26.50
CA ASN A 128 -0.59 23.53 27.34
C ASN A 128 0.58 24.09 28.13
N ASN A 129 0.95 25.36 27.88
CA ASN A 129 1.32 26.32 28.91
C ASN A 129 1.21 27.75 28.37
#